data_AF-X1NHY5-F1
#
_entry.id   AF-X1NHY5-F1
#
_cell.length_a   1.000
_cell.length_b   1.000
_cell.length_c   1.000
_cell.angle_alpha   90.00
_cell.angle_beta   90.00
_cell.angle_gamma   90.00
#
_symmetry.space_group_name_H-M   'P 1'
#
loop_
_entity.id
_entity.type
_entity.pdbx_description
1 polymer ?
#
loop_
_entity_poly.entity_id
_entity_poly.type
_entity_poly.pdbx_seq_one_letter_code
_entity_poly.pdbx_strand_id
1 'polypeptide(L)'
;TLFSSRRYGNVPSSIIPFIVLASAKYDDILMRQAFYTVSVDAFTHPTSADKDYLGRISQGFFAFHALGVFGDVAIERLKDARQAVWLIDSSAQIRALALAAPANAVYLECFSRLRDLGIRFFAPYSLFKETLVHLWFADNVVKENGADSPFVIAAARGEAPYPKPNEFLQGFIRWQAARNRCDWQTYLFEITGQHKFNEEAIRNTLSNIGIDVAELKDWPGFIDEDYAEVEDYTSKIAKVWEDKQLQSVVMFSEQPTVAYEKAKPEAEALIIVRREREGR
;
A
#
# COMPACT_ATOMS: atom_id res chain seq x y z
N THR A 1 38.24 32.59 33.50
CA THR A 1 37.99 31.13 33.43
C THR A 1 36.71 30.82 34.22
N LEU A 2 35.55 30.96 33.57
CA LEU A 2 34.22 30.95 34.24
C LEU A 2 33.38 29.69 34.00
N PHE A 3 33.97 28.64 33.41
CA PHE A 3 33.30 27.35 33.27
C PHE A 3 33.95 26.35 34.22
N SER A 4 33.55 26.45 35.49
CA SER A 4 33.75 25.39 36.48
C SER A 4 33.16 24.09 35.94
N SER A 5 33.97 23.03 35.98
CA SER A 5 33.63 21.68 35.57
C SER A 5 32.58 21.05 36.50
N ARG A 6 31.33 21.52 36.44
CA ARG A 6 30.21 20.69 36.86
C ARG A 6 30.12 19.55 35.85
N ARG A 7 30.34 18.32 36.33
CA ARG A 7 30.14 17.12 35.52
C ARG A 7 28.67 17.06 35.11
N TYR A 8 28.36 17.44 33.87
CA TYR A 8 27.07 17.20 33.23
C TYR A 8 26.94 15.69 33.00
N GLY A 9 26.65 14.93 34.07
CA GLY A 9 26.66 13.47 34.02
C GLY A 9 25.62 12.85 33.09
N ASN A 10 24.57 13.61 32.71
CA ASN A 10 23.37 13.07 32.08
C ASN A 10 22.96 13.76 30.78
N VAL A 11 23.72 14.74 30.28
CA VAL A 11 23.41 15.38 28.98
C VAL A 11 24.25 14.73 27.89
N PRO A 12 23.65 14.19 26.82
CA PRO A 12 24.40 13.63 25.70
C PRO A 12 25.37 14.68 25.13
N SER A 13 26.66 14.35 25.07
CA SER A 13 27.69 15.28 24.57
C SER A 13 27.40 15.74 23.13
N SER A 14 26.71 14.93 22.35
CA SER A 14 26.27 15.24 20.98
C SER A 14 25.26 16.38 20.88
N ILE A 15 24.50 16.70 21.94
CA ILE A 15 23.46 17.75 21.89
C ILE A 15 23.99 19.13 22.29
N ILE A 16 25.07 19.18 23.06
CA ILE A 16 25.68 20.42 23.56
C ILE A 16 26.03 21.40 22.41
N PRO A 17 26.65 20.98 21.28
CA PRO A 17 26.92 21.89 20.18
C PRO A 17 25.66 22.56 19.61
N PHE A 18 24.53 21.84 19.57
CA PHE A 18 23.25 22.38 19.09
C PHE A 18 22.66 23.40 20.06
N ILE A 19 22.73 23.12 21.37
CA ILE A 19 22.28 24.07 22.41
C ILE A 19 23.12 25.35 22.35
N VAL A 20 24.44 25.23 22.18
CA VAL A 20 25.35 26.38 22.04
C VAL A 20 25.07 27.17 20.78
N LEU A 21 24.86 26.51 19.64
CA LEU A 21 24.52 27.17 18.38
C LEU A 21 23.16 27.89 18.47
N ALA A 22 22.17 27.26 19.09
CA ALA A 22 20.85 27.85 19.27
C ALA A 22 20.86 29.03 20.25
N SER A 23 21.62 28.93 21.35
CA SER A 23 21.75 30.02 22.32
C SER A 23 22.44 31.23 21.70
N ALA A 24 23.39 31.04 20.78
CA ALA A 24 24.08 32.11 20.09
C ALA A 24 23.16 33.04 19.25
N LYS A 25 21.92 32.61 18.96
CA LYS A 25 20.93 33.42 18.22
C LYS A 25 20.39 34.63 19.00
N TYR A 26 20.52 34.65 20.32
CA TYR A 26 20.11 35.78 21.14
C TYR A 26 21.27 36.76 21.27
N ASP A 27 21.11 38.06 21.05
CA ASP A 27 22.22 39.01 21.21
C ASP A 27 22.55 39.35 22.67
N ASP A 28 21.56 39.23 23.55
CA ASP A 28 21.68 39.46 24.99
C ASP A 28 22.34 38.26 25.70
N ILE A 29 23.44 38.52 26.41
CA ILE A 29 24.23 37.48 27.11
C ILE A 29 23.46 36.76 28.21
N LEU A 30 22.55 37.44 28.91
CA LEU A 30 21.70 36.85 29.94
C LEU A 30 20.64 35.94 29.31
N MET A 31 20.08 36.33 28.15
CA MET A 31 19.19 35.43 27.40
C MET A 31 19.92 34.21 26.86
N ARG A 32 21.16 34.36 26.35
CA ARG A 32 21.99 33.21 25.93
C ARG A 32 22.20 32.24 27.09
N GLN A 33 22.57 32.77 28.26
CA GLN A 33 22.81 31.97 29.46
C GLN A 33 21.52 31.30 29.94
N ALA A 34 20.41 32.03 30.01
CA ALA A 34 19.12 31.48 30.43
C ALA A 34 18.65 30.36 29.49
N PHE A 35 18.74 30.56 28.17
CA PHE A 35 18.41 29.54 27.18
C PHE A 35 19.29 28.30 27.34
N TYR A 36 20.61 28.48 27.44
CA TYR A 36 21.54 27.37 27.64
C TYR A 36 21.23 26.60 28.92
N THR A 37 21.01 27.30 30.04
CA THR A 37 20.68 26.68 31.33
C THR A 37 19.38 25.90 31.24
N VAL A 38 18.29 26.47 30.73
CA VAL A 38 17.00 25.77 30.62
C VAL A 38 17.11 24.56 29.68
N SER A 39 17.81 24.69 28.56
CA SER A 39 17.99 23.60 27.60
C SER A 39 18.76 22.42 28.20
N VAL A 40 19.82 22.71 28.97
CA VAL A 40 20.58 21.69 29.69
C VAL A 40 19.74 21.07 30.80
N ASP A 41 18.94 21.89 31.51
CA ASP A 41 18.12 21.45 32.63
C ASP A 41 17.00 20.50 32.19
N ALA A 42 16.46 20.68 30.98
CA ALA A 42 15.53 19.75 30.36
C ALA A 42 16.11 18.34 30.16
N PHE A 43 17.44 18.16 30.20
CA PHE A 43 18.09 16.85 30.17
C PHE A 43 18.57 16.38 31.54
N THR A 44 19.01 17.29 32.41
CA THR A 44 19.53 16.93 33.75
C THR A 44 18.44 16.76 34.80
N HIS A 45 17.37 17.56 34.74
CA HIS A 45 16.24 17.56 35.68
C HIS A 45 14.89 17.65 34.94
N PRO A 46 14.59 16.72 34.00
CA PRO A 46 13.38 16.80 33.20
C PRO A 46 12.11 16.65 34.06
N THR A 47 11.13 17.51 33.80
CA THR A 47 9.77 17.34 34.31
C THR A 47 9.09 16.12 33.68
N SER A 48 7.90 15.74 34.18
CA SER A 48 7.11 14.67 33.56
C SER A 48 6.76 14.97 32.10
N ALA A 49 6.44 16.22 31.78
CA ALA A 49 6.15 16.64 30.41
C ALA A 49 7.39 16.58 29.51
N ASP A 50 8.56 17.00 30.00
CA ASP A 50 9.82 16.92 29.24
C ASP A 50 10.18 15.47 28.92
N LYS A 51 10.00 14.56 29.89
CA LYS A 51 10.23 13.12 29.69
C LYS A 51 9.31 12.52 28.63
N ASP A 52 8.01 12.85 28.66
CA ASP A 52 7.05 12.33 27.67
C ASP A 52 7.39 12.86 26.26
N TYR A 53 7.68 14.15 26.14
CA TYR A 53 8.05 14.76 24.86
C TYR A 53 9.36 14.17 24.29
N LEU A 54 10.43 14.15 25.08
CA LEU A 54 11.72 13.56 24.67
C LEU A 54 11.58 12.06 24.39
N GLY A 55 10.75 11.35 25.16
CA GLY A 55 10.40 9.95 24.93
C GLY A 55 9.78 9.73 23.57
N ARG A 56 8.75 10.51 23.21
CA ARG A 56 8.09 10.41 21.89
C ARG A 56 9.04 10.78 20.74
N ILE A 57 9.86 11.82 20.90
CA ILE A 57 10.85 12.19 19.88
C ILE A 57 11.89 11.09 19.69
N SER A 58 12.43 10.54 20.78
CA SER A 58 13.41 9.45 20.69
C SER A 58 12.83 8.18 20.07
N GLN A 59 11.59 7.82 20.41
CA GLN A 59 10.88 6.71 19.77
C GLN A 59 10.64 6.97 18.29
N GLY A 60 10.20 8.18 17.91
CA GLY A 60 10.04 8.57 16.52
C GLY A 60 11.36 8.48 15.77
N PHE A 61 12.42 9.12 16.29
CA PHE A 61 13.75 9.10 15.70
C PHE A 61 14.29 7.67 15.55
N PHE A 62 14.15 6.83 16.58
CA PHE A 62 14.54 5.43 16.53
C PHE A 62 13.71 4.66 15.50
N ALA A 63 12.40 4.83 15.45
CA ALA A 63 11.54 4.20 14.45
C ALA A 63 11.94 4.61 13.03
N PHE A 64 12.21 5.91 12.79
CA PHE A 64 12.68 6.40 11.50
C PHE A 64 14.03 5.80 11.08
N HIS A 65 14.96 5.62 12.02
CA HIS A 65 16.28 5.01 11.76
C HIS A 65 16.19 3.49 11.61
N ALA A 66 15.41 2.80 12.44
CA ALA A 66 15.17 1.37 12.34
C ALA A 66 14.46 1.00 11.02
N LEU A 67 13.55 1.87 10.57
CA LEU A 67 12.91 1.77 9.27
C LEU A 67 13.83 2.24 8.12
N GLY A 68 15.06 2.69 8.40
CA GLY A 68 16.05 3.05 7.38
C GLY A 68 15.58 4.13 6.40
N VAL A 69 14.74 5.06 6.86
CA VAL A 69 14.06 6.06 6.01
C VAL A 69 14.92 7.32 5.79
N PHE A 70 16.16 7.35 6.28
CA PHE A 70 17.06 8.48 6.12
C PHE A 70 18.51 8.08 5.79
N GLY A 71 19.22 9.00 5.14
CA GLY A 71 20.65 8.89 4.83
C GLY A 71 20.98 7.78 3.84
N ASP A 72 22.20 7.26 3.92
CA ASP A 72 22.71 6.25 2.98
C ASP A 72 21.89 4.96 3.00
N VAL A 73 21.29 4.61 4.14
CA VAL A 73 20.42 3.42 4.26
C VAL A 73 19.17 3.55 3.40
N ALA A 74 18.56 4.74 3.34
CA ALA A 74 17.40 4.98 2.49
C ALA A 74 17.76 4.90 1.00
N ILE A 75 18.96 5.35 0.65
CA ILE A 75 19.49 5.29 -0.72
C ILE A 75 19.71 3.83 -1.13
N GLU A 76 20.37 3.01 -0.29
CA GLU A 76 20.56 1.59 -0.59
C GLU A 76 19.21 0.84 -0.62
N ARG A 77 18.27 1.12 0.31
CA ARG A 77 16.93 0.52 0.24
C ARG A 77 16.18 0.90 -1.03
N LEU A 78 16.31 2.15 -1.49
CA LEU A 78 15.71 2.57 -2.74
C LEU A 78 16.36 1.86 -3.94
N LYS A 79 17.68 1.67 -3.90
CA LYS A 79 18.40 0.91 -4.92
C LYS A 79 17.95 -0.55 -4.95
N ASP A 80 17.80 -1.19 -3.80
CA ASP A 80 17.23 -2.54 -3.69
C ASP A 80 15.79 -2.57 -4.22
N ALA A 81 14.97 -1.59 -3.85
CA ALA A 81 13.59 -1.48 -4.34
C ALA A 81 13.51 -1.31 -5.86
N ARG A 82 14.46 -0.60 -6.49
CA ARG A 82 14.54 -0.47 -7.96
C ARG A 82 14.94 -1.77 -8.66
N GLN A 83 15.74 -2.59 -7.99
CA GLN A 83 16.23 -3.87 -8.52
C GLN A 83 15.25 -5.02 -8.25
N ALA A 84 14.35 -4.85 -7.28
CA ALA A 84 13.32 -5.82 -6.96
C ALA A 84 12.17 -5.84 -7.98
N VAL A 85 11.59 -7.02 -8.17
CA VAL A 85 10.30 -7.20 -8.84
C VAL A 85 9.18 -6.97 -7.82
N TRP A 86 8.28 -6.04 -8.11
CA TRP A 86 7.12 -5.76 -7.28
C TRP A 86 5.85 -6.32 -7.92
N LEU A 87 5.36 -7.43 -7.37
CA LEU A 87 4.08 -8.00 -7.78
C LEU A 87 2.92 -7.27 -7.09
N ILE A 88 1.97 -6.77 -7.88
CA ILE A 88 0.83 -6.01 -7.40
C ILE A 88 -0.42 -6.89 -7.39
N ASP A 89 -0.89 -7.15 -6.18
CA ASP A 89 -2.14 -7.86 -5.91
C ASP A 89 -3.37 -7.14 -6.50
N SER A 90 -4.41 -7.91 -6.83
CA SER A 90 -5.67 -7.41 -7.36
C SER A 90 -6.32 -6.39 -6.43
N SER A 91 -6.21 -6.57 -5.11
CA SER A 91 -6.75 -5.61 -4.14
C SER A 91 -6.07 -4.23 -4.18
N ALA A 92 -4.80 -4.15 -4.56
CA ALA A 92 -4.09 -2.89 -4.75
C ALA A 92 -4.43 -2.24 -6.10
N GLN A 93 -4.56 -3.06 -7.15
CA GLN A 93 -5.02 -2.62 -8.48
C GLN A 93 -6.42 -2.01 -8.40
N ILE A 94 -7.37 -2.69 -7.73
CA ILE A 94 -8.75 -2.24 -7.54
C ILE A 94 -8.77 -0.88 -6.83
N ARG A 95 -8.00 -0.70 -5.76
CA ARG A 95 -7.95 0.59 -5.04
C ARG A 95 -7.38 1.71 -5.91
N ALA A 96 -6.37 1.43 -6.73
CA ALA A 96 -5.82 2.41 -7.66
C ALA A 96 -6.77 2.78 -8.81
N LEU A 97 -7.60 1.83 -9.26
CA LEU A 97 -8.55 2.05 -10.36
C LEU A 97 -9.91 2.60 -9.93
N ALA A 98 -10.38 2.27 -8.72
CA ALA A 98 -11.70 2.66 -8.23
C ALA A 98 -11.74 4.16 -7.89
N LEU A 99 -11.99 4.99 -8.91
CA LEU A 99 -12.00 6.44 -8.82
C LEU A 99 -12.86 6.93 -7.64
N ALA A 100 -12.32 7.86 -6.85
CA ALA A 100 -12.96 8.44 -5.67
C ALA A 100 -13.28 7.46 -4.52
N ALA A 101 -12.90 6.18 -4.62
CA ALA A 101 -12.97 5.25 -3.49
C ALA A 101 -12.07 5.75 -2.34
N PRO A 102 -12.34 5.37 -1.08
CA PRO A 102 -11.65 5.93 0.09
C PRO A 102 -10.11 5.87 0.00
N ALA A 103 -9.57 4.80 -0.57
CA ALA A 103 -8.13 4.57 -0.69
C ALA A 103 -7.53 5.05 -2.01
N ASN A 104 -8.34 5.50 -2.98
CA ASN A 104 -7.91 5.69 -4.36
C ASN A 104 -6.78 6.72 -4.52
N ALA A 105 -6.97 7.91 -3.95
CA ALA A 105 -5.97 8.97 -4.02
C ALA A 105 -4.62 8.55 -3.41
N VAL A 106 -4.65 7.82 -2.29
CA VAL A 106 -3.45 7.35 -1.60
C VAL A 106 -2.69 6.33 -2.44
N TYR A 107 -3.40 5.37 -3.07
CA TYR A 107 -2.76 4.37 -3.92
C TYR A 107 -2.20 4.98 -5.20
N LEU A 108 -2.93 5.89 -5.86
CA LEU A 108 -2.44 6.59 -7.04
C LEU A 108 -1.20 7.43 -6.74
N GLU A 109 -1.21 8.18 -5.64
CA GLU A 109 -0.06 8.96 -5.21
C GLU A 109 1.15 8.06 -4.88
N CYS A 110 0.91 6.94 -4.19
CA CYS A 110 1.95 5.97 -3.86
C CYS A 110 2.59 5.38 -5.13
N PHE A 111 1.78 4.87 -6.06
CA PHE A 111 2.27 4.32 -7.32
C PHE A 111 3.01 5.37 -8.15
N SER A 112 2.47 6.59 -8.27
CA SER A 112 3.15 7.68 -8.97
C SER A 112 4.52 7.97 -8.36
N ARG A 113 4.60 8.18 -7.04
CA ARG A 113 5.88 8.50 -6.37
C ARG A 113 6.90 7.39 -6.54
N LEU A 114 6.50 6.13 -6.38
CA LEU A 114 7.42 5.00 -6.52
C LEU A 114 7.86 4.80 -7.98
N ARG A 115 6.96 4.98 -8.95
CA ARG A 115 7.28 4.97 -10.37
C ARG A 115 8.26 6.09 -10.74
N ASP A 116 8.03 7.31 -10.24
CA ASP A 116 8.91 8.46 -10.46
C ASP A 116 10.29 8.24 -9.81
N LEU A 117 10.36 7.39 -8.79
CA LEU A 117 11.60 6.90 -8.21
C LEU A 117 12.22 5.73 -8.98
N GLY A 118 11.65 5.28 -10.09
CA GLY A 118 12.18 4.21 -10.95
C GLY A 118 11.83 2.79 -10.51
N ILE A 119 10.84 2.62 -9.62
CA ILE A 119 10.33 1.30 -9.24
C ILE A 119 9.34 0.84 -10.30
N ARG A 120 9.45 -0.42 -10.72
CA ARG A 120 8.57 -1.04 -11.72
C ARG A 120 7.61 -2.00 -11.02
N PHE A 121 6.35 -1.96 -11.43
CA PHE A 121 5.29 -2.77 -10.88
C PHE A 121 4.76 -3.75 -11.93
N PHE A 122 4.53 -4.98 -11.51
CA PHE A 122 4.02 -6.03 -12.38
C PHE A 122 2.79 -6.68 -11.77
N ALA A 123 1.85 -7.07 -12.60
CA ALA A 123 0.71 -7.88 -12.21
C ALA A 123 0.64 -9.11 -13.12
N PRO A 124 0.70 -10.34 -12.57
CA PRO A 124 0.35 -11.53 -13.32
C PRO A 124 -1.07 -11.39 -13.89
N TYR A 125 -1.27 -11.91 -15.10
CA TYR A 125 -2.56 -11.83 -15.78
C TYR A 125 -3.72 -12.41 -14.95
N SER A 126 -3.46 -13.45 -14.16
CA SER A 126 -4.43 -14.05 -13.23
C SER A 126 -4.92 -13.06 -12.15
N LEU A 127 -4.03 -12.31 -11.51
CA LEU A 127 -4.40 -11.26 -10.54
C LEU A 127 -5.12 -10.10 -11.23
N PHE A 128 -4.69 -9.73 -12.43
CA PHE A 128 -5.39 -8.72 -13.23
C PHE A 128 -6.83 -9.17 -13.58
N LYS A 129 -7.04 -10.45 -13.89
CA LYS A 129 -8.37 -10.99 -14.18
C LYS A 129 -9.30 -10.85 -12.97
N GLU A 130 -8.81 -11.02 -11.74
CA GLU A 130 -9.62 -10.77 -10.54
C GLU A 130 -10.09 -9.31 -10.47
N THR A 131 -9.22 -8.35 -10.77
CA THR A 131 -9.58 -6.93 -10.87
C THR A 131 -10.73 -6.71 -11.86
N LEU A 132 -10.69 -7.36 -13.03
CA LEU A 132 -11.77 -7.32 -14.03
C LEU A 132 -13.07 -7.92 -13.51
N VAL A 133 -13.00 -9.06 -12.82
CA VAL A 133 -14.19 -9.72 -12.24
C VAL A 133 -14.89 -8.79 -11.25
N HIS A 134 -14.14 -8.07 -10.42
CA HIS A 134 -14.70 -7.07 -9.51
C HIS A 134 -15.37 -5.90 -10.23
N LEU A 135 -14.80 -5.45 -11.35
CA LEU A 135 -15.39 -4.38 -12.17
C LEU A 135 -16.64 -4.85 -12.93
N TRP A 136 -16.60 -6.05 -13.52
CA TRP A 136 -17.76 -6.66 -14.18
C TRP A 136 -18.89 -6.93 -13.21
N PHE A 137 -18.60 -7.37 -11.99
CA PHE A 137 -19.60 -7.49 -10.95
C PHE A 137 -20.29 -6.15 -10.68
N ALA A 138 -19.52 -5.07 -10.52
CA ALA A 138 -20.06 -3.74 -10.30
C ALA A 138 -20.95 -3.28 -11.47
N ASP A 139 -20.48 -3.49 -12.70
CA ASP A 139 -21.23 -3.17 -13.92
C ASP A 139 -22.54 -3.96 -14.03
N ASN A 140 -22.53 -5.26 -13.71
CA ASN A 140 -23.73 -6.09 -13.71
C ASN A 140 -24.75 -5.64 -12.65
N VAL A 141 -24.29 -5.35 -11.43
CA VAL A 141 -25.18 -4.84 -10.35
C VAL A 141 -25.88 -3.56 -10.80
N VAL A 142 -25.15 -2.63 -11.41
CA VAL A 142 -25.72 -1.37 -11.89
C VAL A 142 -26.66 -1.59 -13.08
N LYS A 143 -26.31 -2.46 -14.04
CA LYS A 143 -27.16 -2.77 -15.20
C LYS A 143 -28.49 -3.43 -14.82
N GLU A 144 -28.45 -4.35 -13.87
CA GLU A 144 -29.63 -5.12 -13.45
C GLU A 144 -30.57 -4.29 -12.56
N ASN A 145 -30.02 -3.44 -11.70
CA ASN A 145 -30.80 -2.77 -10.66
C ASN A 145 -31.01 -1.28 -10.90
N GLY A 146 -30.19 -0.66 -11.75
CA GLY A 146 -30.10 0.80 -11.93
C GLY A 146 -29.11 1.45 -10.96
N ALA A 147 -28.48 2.54 -11.40
CA ALA A 147 -27.43 3.25 -10.64
C ALA A 147 -27.90 3.80 -9.28
N ASP A 148 -29.16 4.26 -9.20
CA ASP A 148 -29.74 4.86 -7.99
C ASP A 148 -30.40 3.82 -7.06
N SER A 149 -30.22 2.53 -7.35
CA SER A 149 -30.88 1.46 -6.61
C SER A 149 -30.26 1.20 -5.24
N PRO A 150 -31.06 0.86 -4.20
CA PRO A 150 -30.51 0.44 -2.91
C PRO A 150 -29.58 -0.77 -3.01
N PHE A 151 -29.72 -1.61 -4.06
CA PHE A 151 -28.82 -2.73 -4.31
C PHE A 151 -27.39 -2.29 -4.63
N VAL A 152 -27.20 -1.15 -5.30
CA VAL A 152 -25.86 -0.59 -5.56
C VAL A 152 -25.19 -0.17 -4.25
N ILE A 153 -25.95 0.44 -3.34
CA ILE A 153 -25.46 0.83 -2.01
C ILE A 153 -25.12 -0.41 -1.18
N ALA A 154 -25.99 -1.42 -1.18
CA ALA A 154 -25.74 -2.67 -0.47
C ALA A 154 -24.48 -3.37 -0.99
N ALA A 155 -24.32 -3.47 -2.32
CA ALA A 155 -23.14 -4.06 -2.95
C ALA A 155 -21.85 -3.27 -2.67
N ALA A 156 -21.91 -1.93 -2.64
CA ALA A 156 -20.78 -1.09 -2.27
C ALA A 156 -20.30 -1.37 -0.84
N ARG A 157 -21.23 -1.63 0.08
CA ARG A 157 -20.94 -1.85 1.52
C ARG A 157 -20.71 -3.32 1.89
N GLY A 158 -21.06 -4.26 1.03
CA GLY A 158 -21.07 -5.69 1.38
C GLY A 158 -22.21 -6.05 2.33
N GLU A 159 -23.36 -5.41 2.15
CA GLU A 159 -24.60 -5.73 2.84
C GLU A 159 -25.42 -6.75 2.03
N ALA A 160 -26.27 -7.54 2.70
CA ALA A 160 -27.11 -8.55 2.06
C ALA A 160 -27.92 -7.96 0.87
N PRO A 161 -27.96 -8.64 -0.29
CA PRO A 161 -27.54 -10.03 -0.55
C PRO A 161 -26.05 -10.20 -0.92
N TYR A 162 -25.23 -9.15 -0.84
CA TYR A 162 -23.85 -9.18 -1.31
C TYR A 162 -22.88 -9.47 -0.17
N PRO A 163 -22.04 -10.52 -0.27
CA PRO A 163 -21.20 -10.96 0.85
C PRO A 163 -19.96 -10.10 1.07
N LYS A 164 -19.57 -9.27 0.09
CA LYS A 164 -18.32 -8.48 0.12
C LYS A 164 -18.55 -7.09 -0.44
N PRO A 165 -17.90 -6.06 0.11
CA PRO A 165 -17.93 -4.72 -0.45
C PRO A 165 -17.24 -4.67 -1.81
N ASN A 166 -17.78 -3.85 -2.70
CA ASN A 166 -17.16 -3.56 -4.00
C ASN A 166 -16.65 -2.12 -4.05
N GLU A 167 -15.34 -1.95 -4.15
CA GLU A 167 -14.67 -0.63 -4.16
C GLU A 167 -15.04 0.22 -5.38
N PHE A 168 -15.30 -0.37 -6.55
CA PHE A 168 -15.73 0.41 -7.72
C PHE A 168 -17.09 1.07 -7.49
N LEU A 169 -18.01 0.36 -6.83
CA LEU A 169 -19.32 0.93 -6.45
C LEU A 169 -19.20 1.96 -5.33
N GLN A 170 -18.30 1.75 -4.35
CA GLN A 170 -18.02 2.77 -3.34
C GLN A 170 -17.47 4.06 -3.98
N GLY A 171 -16.52 3.91 -4.90
CA GLY A 171 -15.95 5.00 -5.67
C GLY A 171 -17.02 5.74 -6.47
N PHE A 172 -17.89 5.02 -7.17
CA PHE A 172 -19.00 5.61 -7.92
C PHE A 172 -19.95 6.42 -7.05
N ILE A 173 -20.41 5.89 -5.91
CA ILE A 173 -21.29 6.61 -4.98
C ILE A 173 -20.63 7.90 -4.48
N ARG A 174 -19.35 7.84 -4.13
CA ARG A 174 -18.58 9.02 -3.67
C ARG A 174 -18.39 10.04 -4.79
N TRP A 175 -18.12 9.56 -6.01
CA TRP A 175 -17.97 10.39 -7.19
C TRP A 175 -19.28 11.11 -7.54
N GLN A 176 -20.44 10.44 -7.43
CA GLN A 176 -21.76 11.06 -7.54
C GLN A 176 -22.01 12.07 -6.40
N ALA A 177 -21.64 11.76 -5.16
CA ALA A 177 -21.79 12.67 -4.02
C ALA A 177 -20.99 13.97 -4.18
N ALA A 178 -19.90 13.94 -4.95
CA ALA A 178 -19.13 15.12 -5.34
C ALA A 178 -19.78 15.96 -6.48
N ARG A 179 -21.03 15.66 -6.86
CA ARG A 179 -21.80 16.35 -7.92
C ARG A 179 -21.24 16.21 -9.33
N ASN A 180 -20.48 15.15 -9.60
CA ASN A 180 -20.12 14.77 -10.96
C ASN A 180 -21.33 14.20 -11.70
N ARG A 181 -21.25 14.06 -13.03
CA ARG A 181 -22.38 13.58 -13.87
C ARG A 181 -22.88 12.21 -13.38
N CYS A 182 -24.16 12.05 -13.04
CA CYS A 182 -24.61 10.91 -12.24
C CYS A 182 -24.71 9.52 -12.93
N ASP A 183 -24.08 9.28 -14.08
CA ASP A 183 -24.20 8.00 -14.79
C ASP A 183 -22.95 7.11 -14.69
N TRP A 184 -23.17 5.81 -14.58
CA TRP A 184 -22.13 4.79 -14.43
C TRP A 184 -21.18 4.71 -15.63
N GLN A 185 -21.67 5.01 -16.84
CA GLN A 185 -20.84 4.97 -18.05
C GLN A 185 -19.84 6.13 -18.08
N THR A 186 -20.24 7.31 -17.59
CA THR A 186 -19.34 8.44 -17.41
C THR A 186 -18.31 8.14 -16.33
N TYR A 187 -18.69 7.50 -15.23
CA TYR A 187 -17.73 7.04 -14.22
C TYR A 187 -16.68 6.09 -14.80
N LEU A 188 -17.11 5.10 -15.59
CA LEU A 188 -16.19 4.18 -16.30
C LEU A 188 -15.33 4.90 -17.34
N PHE A 189 -15.87 5.91 -18.01
CA PHE A 189 -15.12 6.76 -18.93
C PHE A 189 -14.04 7.55 -18.21
N GLU A 190 -14.31 8.10 -17.03
CA GLU A 190 -13.29 8.81 -16.23
C GLU A 190 -12.17 7.87 -15.76
N ILE A 191 -12.47 6.59 -15.51
CA ILE A 191 -11.44 5.59 -15.17
C ILE A 191 -10.61 5.21 -16.39
N THR A 192 -11.26 4.93 -17.53
CA THR A 192 -10.64 4.22 -18.65
C THR A 192 -10.36 5.06 -19.89
N GLY A 193 -10.89 6.28 -19.95
CA GLY A 193 -10.95 7.11 -21.16
C GLY A 193 -11.88 6.56 -22.25
N GLN A 194 -12.69 5.53 -21.96
CA GLN A 194 -13.56 4.87 -22.94
C GLN A 194 -14.97 4.64 -22.41
N HIS A 195 -15.98 4.81 -23.26
CA HIS A 195 -17.39 4.61 -22.88
C HIS A 195 -17.78 3.14 -22.69
N LYS A 196 -17.03 2.22 -23.29
CA LYS A 196 -17.17 0.79 -23.04
C LYS A 196 -15.82 0.32 -22.54
N PHE A 197 -15.74 -0.04 -21.27
CA PHE A 197 -14.54 -0.67 -20.78
C PHE A 197 -14.44 -2.08 -21.38
N ASN A 198 -13.24 -2.41 -21.83
CA ASN A 198 -12.84 -3.76 -22.17
C ASN A 198 -11.55 -4.07 -21.39
N GLU A 199 -11.09 -5.30 -21.50
CA GLU A 199 -9.86 -5.74 -20.85
C GLU A 199 -8.67 -4.82 -21.19
N GLU A 200 -8.51 -4.48 -22.47
CA GLU A 200 -7.41 -3.66 -22.97
C GLU A 200 -7.42 -2.25 -22.37
N ALA A 201 -8.60 -1.63 -22.22
CA ALA A 201 -8.75 -0.31 -21.63
C ALA A 201 -8.30 -0.30 -20.16
N ILE A 202 -8.64 -1.33 -19.38
CA ILE A 202 -8.19 -1.46 -17.98
C ILE A 202 -6.70 -1.75 -17.92
N ARG A 203 -6.18 -2.62 -18.79
CA ARG A 203 -4.75 -2.89 -18.91
C ARG A 203 -3.96 -1.62 -19.21
N ASN A 204 -4.41 -0.81 -20.16
CA ASN A 204 -3.80 0.47 -20.50
C ASN A 204 -3.87 1.46 -19.34
N THR A 205 -4.98 1.48 -18.60
CA THR A 205 -5.14 2.34 -17.41
C THR A 205 -4.14 1.95 -16.32
N LEU A 206 -3.97 0.65 -16.05
CA LEU A 206 -2.95 0.15 -15.12
C LEU A 206 -1.54 0.48 -15.58
N SER A 207 -1.24 0.32 -16.87
CA SER A 207 0.07 0.69 -17.43
C SER A 207 0.36 2.19 -17.28
N ASN A 208 -0.64 3.06 -17.45
CA ASN A 208 -0.51 4.50 -17.18
C ASN A 208 -0.22 4.81 -15.70
N ILE A 209 -0.73 3.99 -14.77
CA ILE A 209 -0.40 4.07 -13.33
C ILE A 209 1.03 3.55 -13.06
N GLY A 210 1.62 2.81 -13.99
CA GLY A 210 2.95 2.21 -13.91
C GLY A 210 2.95 0.72 -13.55
N ILE A 211 1.79 0.05 -13.68
CA ILE A 211 1.62 -1.39 -13.42
C ILE A 211 1.51 -2.12 -14.76
N ASP A 212 2.52 -2.92 -15.07
CA ASP A 212 2.54 -3.73 -16.29
C ASP A 212 1.89 -5.10 -16.06
N VAL A 213 0.90 -5.43 -16.88
CA VAL A 213 0.23 -6.74 -16.81
C VAL A 213 0.92 -7.70 -17.77
N ALA A 214 1.49 -8.78 -17.24
CA ALA A 214 2.20 -9.80 -18.01
C ALA A 214 1.51 -11.17 -17.89
N GLU A 215 1.49 -11.94 -18.98
CA GLU A 215 1.18 -13.36 -18.88
C GLU A 215 2.39 -14.11 -18.32
N LEU A 216 2.13 -15.23 -17.65
CA LEU A 216 3.20 -16.03 -17.04
C LEU A 216 4.22 -16.51 -18.08
N LYS A 217 3.77 -16.90 -19.27
CA LYS A 217 4.65 -17.33 -20.39
C LYS A 217 5.58 -16.24 -20.91
N ASP A 218 5.20 -14.98 -20.72
CA ASP A 218 5.97 -13.83 -21.19
C ASP A 218 6.97 -13.37 -20.11
N TRP A 219 6.98 -14.03 -18.95
CA TRP A 219 7.91 -13.73 -17.87
C TRP A 219 9.33 -14.18 -18.25
N PRO A 220 10.37 -13.36 -18.00
CA PRO A 220 11.75 -13.77 -18.21
C PRO A 220 12.08 -15.06 -17.47
N GLY A 221 12.80 -15.97 -18.14
CA GLY A 221 13.20 -17.24 -17.53
C GLY A 221 12.10 -18.31 -17.41
N PHE A 222 10.88 -18.02 -17.87
CA PHE A 222 9.78 -18.98 -17.90
C PHE A 222 10.09 -20.18 -18.79
N ILE A 223 9.76 -21.38 -18.30
CA ILE A 223 9.85 -22.65 -19.03
C ILE A 223 8.53 -23.43 -18.92
N ASP A 224 8.24 -24.31 -19.87
CA ASP A 224 6.96 -25.04 -19.90
C ASP A 224 6.71 -25.90 -18.66
N GLU A 225 7.77 -26.39 -18.00
CA GLU A 225 7.66 -27.11 -16.72
C GLU A 225 7.07 -26.25 -15.60
N ASP A 226 7.18 -24.93 -15.68
CA ASP A 226 6.59 -24.01 -14.70
C ASP A 226 5.07 -24.12 -14.68
N TYR A 227 4.40 -24.44 -15.80
CA TYR A 227 2.96 -24.70 -15.80
C TYR A 227 2.58 -25.89 -14.92
N ALA A 228 3.38 -26.96 -14.96
CA ALA A 228 3.14 -28.14 -14.13
C ALA A 228 3.37 -27.82 -12.64
N GLU A 229 4.38 -27.01 -12.33
CA GLU A 229 4.61 -26.55 -10.95
C GLU A 229 3.48 -25.65 -10.46
N VAL A 230 3.00 -24.71 -11.28
CA VAL A 230 1.83 -23.87 -10.94
C VAL A 230 0.61 -24.72 -10.61
N GLU A 231 0.33 -25.76 -11.41
CA GLU A 231 -0.79 -26.67 -11.19
C GLU A 231 -0.68 -27.43 -9.84
N ASP A 232 0.52 -27.93 -9.54
CA ASP A 232 0.81 -28.63 -8.29
C ASP A 232 0.66 -27.70 -7.07
N TYR A 233 1.19 -26.47 -7.15
CA TYR A 233 1.02 -25.47 -6.09
C TYR A 233 -0.43 -25.00 -5.94
N THR A 234 -1.16 -24.82 -7.04
CA THR A 234 -2.58 -24.45 -7.01
C THR A 234 -3.37 -25.50 -6.23
N SER A 235 -3.16 -26.79 -6.54
CA SER A 235 -3.80 -27.91 -5.86
C SER A 235 -3.45 -27.95 -4.37
N LYS A 236 -2.17 -27.70 -4.01
CA LYS A 236 -1.72 -27.66 -2.62
C LYS A 236 -2.34 -26.51 -1.83
N ILE A 237 -2.38 -25.30 -2.41
CA ILE A 237 -2.95 -24.11 -1.77
C ILE A 237 -4.46 -24.29 -1.57
N ALA A 238 -5.17 -24.74 -2.61
CA ALA A 238 -6.60 -25.01 -2.55
C ALA A 238 -6.95 -26.01 -1.43
N LYS A 239 -6.20 -27.11 -1.32
CA LYS A 239 -6.39 -28.10 -0.25
C LYS A 239 -6.18 -27.51 1.14
N VAL A 240 -5.15 -26.68 1.34
CA VAL A 240 -4.90 -26.01 2.63
C VAL A 240 -6.06 -25.10 3.01
N TRP A 241 -6.70 -24.46 2.03
CA TRP A 241 -7.86 -23.59 2.27
C TRP A 241 -9.11 -24.39 2.60
N GLU A 242 -9.37 -25.49 1.89
CA GLU A 242 -10.46 -26.42 2.20
C GLU A 242 -10.32 -26.98 3.62
N ASP A 243 -9.13 -27.43 4.00
CA ASP A 243 -8.83 -27.96 5.34
C ASP A 243 -9.05 -26.87 6.42
N LYS A 244 -8.69 -25.62 6.15
CA LYS A 244 -8.94 -24.49 7.07
C LYS A 244 -10.41 -24.11 7.17
N GLN A 245 -11.15 -24.16 6.06
CA GLN A 245 -12.60 -23.90 6.05
C GLN A 245 -13.36 -24.98 6.84
N LEU A 246 -12.95 -26.25 6.73
CA LEU A 246 -13.50 -27.36 7.51
C LEU A 246 -13.27 -27.18 9.03
N GLN A 247 -12.22 -26.47 9.43
CA GLN A 247 -11.90 -26.20 10.84
C GLN A 247 -12.59 -24.95 11.39
N SER A 248 -12.97 -23.99 10.54
CA SER A 248 -13.71 -22.79 10.97
C SER A 248 -15.23 -23.08 11.02
N VAL A 249 -15.84 -22.97 12.20
CA VAL A 249 -17.27 -23.25 12.49
C VAL A 249 -18.25 -22.28 11.78
N VAL A 250 -17.79 -21.45 10.84
CA VAL A 250 -18.62 -20.47 10.14
C VAL A 250 -19.04 -21.02 8.79
N MET A 251 -20.34 -21.29 8.65
CA MET A 251 -20.99 -21.79 7.44
C MET A 251 -20.96 -20.77 6.30
N PHE A 252 -19.85 -20.71 5.56
CA PHE A 252 -19.86 -20.28 4.16
C PHE A 252 -19.05 -21.31 3.37
N SER A 253 -19.73 -22.29 2.79
CA SER A 253 -19.12 -23.24 1.87
C SER A 253 -18.78 -22.50 0.58
N GLU A 254 -17.59 -21.92 0.49
CA GLU A 254 -17.04 -21.63 -0.83
C GLU A 254 -16.85 -22.98 -1.53
N GLN A 255 -17.41 -23.13 -2.73
CA GLN A 255 -17.34 -24.40 -3.46
C GLN A 255 -15.86 -24.73 -3.78
N PRO A 256 -15.47 -26.01 -3.86
CA PRO A 256 -14.08 -26.42 -4.15
C PRO A 256 -13.47 -25.75 -5.40
N THR A 257 -14.30 -25.51 -6.42
CA THR A 257 -13.92 -24.79 -7.64
C THR A 257 -13.49 -23.34 -7.38
N VAL A 258 -14.14 -22.66 -6.42
CA VAL A 258 -13.82 -21.28 -6.03
C VAL A 258 -12.48 -21.22 -5.27
N ALA A 259 -12.19 -22.23 -4.44
CA ALA A 259 -10.91 -22.32 -3.75
C ALA A 259 -9.75 -22.50 -4.74
N TYR A 260 -9.93 -23.39 -5.72
CA TYR A 260 -8.95 -23.64 -6.76
C TYR A 260 -8.72 -22.40 -7.66
N GLU A 261 -9.80 -21.73 -8.11
CA GLU A 261 -9.69 -20.53 -8.95
C GLU A 261 -8.93 -19.39 -8.26
N LYS A 262 -9.11 -19.23 -6.95
CA LYS A 262 -8.40 -18.23 -6.15
C LYS A 262 -6.98 -18.65 -5.76
N ALA A 263 -6.69 -19.94 -5.71
CA ALA A 263 -5.35 -20.45 -5.43
C ALA A 263 -4.39 -20.25 -6.60
N LYS A 264 -4.91 -20.24 -7.83
CA LYS A 264 -4.10 -20.15 -9.05
C LYS A 264 -3.26 -18.87 -9.15
N PRO A 265 -3.82 -17.65 -8.95
CA PRO A 265 -3.00 -16.43 -8.97
C PRO A 265 -1.88 -16.43 -7.93
N GLU A 266 -2.12 -16.99 -6.74
CA GLU A 266 -1.09 -17.11 -5.70
C GLU A 266 0.02 -18.09 -6.10
N ALA A 267 -0.34 -19.21 -6.75
CA ALA A 267 0.63 -20.17 -7.27
C ALA A 267 1.50 -19.56 -8.38
N GLU A 268 0.90 -18.81 -9.30
CA GLU A 268 1.64 -18.09 -10.35
C GLU A 268 2.62 -17.07 -9.76
N ALA A 269 2.17 -16.26 -8.79
CA ALA A 269 3.02 -15.30 -8.10
C ALA A 269 4.17 -15.98 -7.34
N LEU A 270 3.91 -17.13 -6.70
CA LEU A 270 4.93 -17.89 -6.00
C LEU A 270 6.02 -18.40 -6.95
N ILE A 271 5.63 -18.90 -8.13
CA ILE A 271 6.57 -19.38 -9.14
C ILE A 271 7.45 -18.25 -9.66
N ILE A 272 6.87 -17.09 -9.97
CA ILE A 272 7.63 -15.89 -10.36
C ILE A 272 8.67 -15.54 -9.28
N VAL A 273 8.24 -15.41 -8.03
CA VAL A 273 9.15 -15.06 -6.92
C VAL A 273 10.26 -16.10 -6.74
N ARG A 274 9.95 -17.38 -6.94
CA ARG A 274 10.92 -18.45 -6.80
C ARG A 274 11.96 -18.41 -7.93
N ARG A 275 11.54 -18.23 -9.17
CA ARG A 275 12.45 -18.15 -10.34
C ARG A 275 13.37 -16.95 -10.27
N GLU A 276 12.84 -15.79 -9.89
CA GLU A 276 13.64 -14.58 -9.66
C GLU A 276 14.71 -14.79 -8.56
N ARG A 277 14.37 -15.50 -7.47
CA ARG A 277 15.33 -15.86 -6.41
C ARG A 277 16.39 -16.86 -6.86
N GLU A 278 16.05 -17.72 -7.81
CA GLU A 278 16.98 -18.66 -8.45
C GLU A 278 17.85 -17.99 -9.54
N GLY A 279 17.62 -16.70 -9.82
CA GLY A 279 18.37 -15.91 -10.80
C GLY A 279 17.99 -16.24 -12.25
N ARG A 280 16.78 -16.73 -12.48
CA ARG A 280 16.21 -16.99 -13.80
C ARG A 280 15.29 -15.86 -14.22
#